data_AF-A0A1J4TUL6-F1
#
_entry.id   AF-A0A1J4TUL6-F1
#
_cell.length_a   1.000
_cell.length_b   1.000
_cell.length_c   1.000
_cell.angle_alpha   90.00
_cell.angle_beta   90.00
_cell.angle_gamma   90.00
#
_symmetry.space_group_name_H-M   'P 1'
#
loop_
_entity.id
_entity.type
_entity.pdbx_description
1 polymer ?
#
loop_
_entity_poly.entity_id
_entity_poly.type
_entity_poly.pdbx_seq_one_letter_code
_entity_poly.pdbx_strand_id
1 'polypeptide(L)'
;MCVCCGILLGSLSSCSANLPIQGEVLYSEDSASKVQYSIVCVIHGDGDYIYHDASGNEFKADEEAAASAKKVARQNPNAEVFIFHQRPRQHFLLFFPLRDGEFFYYRNGQLITNELYWRDNKQSHFTNEVEFYRRFHVGNKFDMVSMFLYYGHEIPEFGGVGYDMSYPDRAFTVDDLVSGLKGFTTVSAKYDLMILSTCFGGTPYTIGALGSFARTIIASPDNLHLSYLDMNSLEQLNLNLRDGDVPSFAKRFARKTFDRLTKDIQTEVSVAVYDMALVQEFLHAVQTVYSNTLNTLKGEEQFSLTTIEHCDCADLTSYQLPTINAGVEVFYRPAHFGRSKIKQNHSGWECWRNTVP
;
A
#
# COMPACT_ATOMS: atom_id res chain seq x y z
N MET A 1 68.33 5.04 -26.80
CA MET A 1 67.65 4.82 -25.52
C MET A 1 66.20 4.43 -25.82
N CYS A 2 65.90 3.13 -25.72
CA CYS A 2 64.56 2.57 -25.91
C CYS A 2 63.80 2.65 -24.58
N VAL A 3 62.60 3.23 -24.60
CA VAL A 3 61.65 3.19 -23.48
C VAL A 3 60.57 2.18 -23.85
N CYS A 4 60.55 1.05 -23.15
CA CYS A 4 59.61 -0.04 -23.35
C CYS A 4 58.21 0.36 -22.88
N CYS A 5 57.24 0.11 -23.76
CA CYS A 5 55.81 0.17 -23.53
C CYS A 5 55.37 -1.11 -22.81
N GLY A 6 54.85 -1.00 -21.59
CA GLY A 6 54.26 -2.13 -20.85
C GLY A 6 52.74 -2.01 -20.86
N ILE A 7 52.07 -2.71 -21.78
CA ILE A 7 50.62 -2.86 -21.81
C ILE A 7 50.25 -4.01 -20.86
N LEU A 8 49.61 -3.69 -19.73
CA LEU A 8 48.96 -4.67 -18.86
C LEU A 8 47.54 -4.94 -19.37
N LEU A 9 47.39 -6.00 -20.18
CA LEU A 9 46.10 -6.61 -20.49
C LEU A 9 45.75 -7.61 -19.38
N GLY A 10 45.05 -7.13 -18.35
CA GLY A 10 44.47 -7.97 -17.31
C GLY A 10 43.14 -8.57 -17.80
N SER A 11 43.19 -9.82 -18.27
CA SER A 11 42.02 -10.62 -18.55
C SER A 11 41.35 -11.04 -17.23
N LEU A 12 40.35 -10.28 -16.78
CA LEU A 12 39.42 -10.74 -15.74
C LEU A 12 38.38 -11.66 -16.40
N SER A 13 38.77 -12.92 -16.62
CA SER A 13 37.84 -14.02 -16.83
C SER A 13 37.07 -14.27 -15.53
N SER A 14 36.04 -13.47 -15.30
CA SER A 14 35.05 -13.73 -14.26
C SER A 14 34.19 -14.90 -14.73
N CYS A 15 34.55 -16.11 -14.30
CA CYS A 15 33.68 -17.26 -14.30
C CYS A 15 32.45 -16.95 -13.45
N SER A 16 31.40 -16.40 -14.07
CA SER A 16 30.07 -16.43 -13.49
C SER A 16 29.66 -17.90 -13.43
N ALA A 17 29.71 -18.48 -12.24
CA ALA A 17 29.04 -19.74 -11.98
C ALA A 17 27.54 -19.48 -12.14
N ASN A 18 27.04 -19.68 -13.36
CA ASN A 18 25.64 -20.00 -13.59
C ASN A 18 25.40 -21.33 -12.90
N LEU A 19 25.11 -21.28 -11.59
CA LEU A 19 24.48 -22.40 -10.92
C LEU A 19 23.14 -22.60 -11.63
N PRO A 20 22.91 -23.74 -12.30
CA PRO A 20 21.57 -24.06 -12.74
C PRO A 20 20.75 -24.17 -11.47
N ILE A 21 19.75 -23.30 -11.32
CA ILE A 21 18.68 -23.49 -10.34
C ILE A 21 17.91 -24.73 -10.82
N GLN A 22 18.46 -25.90 -10.51
CA GLN A 22 17.74 -27.17 -10.51
C GLN A 22 16.80 -27.11 -9.32
N GLY A 23 15.58 -26.68 -9.62
CA GLY A 23 14.43 -26.74 -8.74
C GLY A 23 13.20 -27.06 -9.57
N GLU A 24 13.28 -28.09 -10.41
CA GLU A 24 12.08 -28.79 -10.88
C GLU A 24 11.50 -29.50 -9.64
N VAL A 25 10.85 -28.71 -8.78
CA VAL A 25 10.01 -29.21 -7.71
C VAL A 25 8.83 -29.84 -8.44
N LEU A 26 8.93 -31.16 -8.64
CA LEU A 26 7.81 -32.02 -8.99
C LEU A 26 6.72 -31.79 -7.95
N TYR A 27 5.79 -30.89 -8.29
CA TYR A 27 4.55 -30.70 -7.55
C TYR A 27 3.78 -32.01 -7.63
N SER A 28 3.86 -32.82 -6.58
CA SER A 28 2.90 -33.90 -6.38
C SER A 28 1.54 -33.23 -6.15
N GLU A 29 0.66 -33.31 -7.15
CA GLU A 29 -0.71 -32.77 -7.13
C GLU A 29 -1.51 -33.25 -5.90
N ASP A 30 -1.13 -34.39 -5.30
CA ASP A 30 -1.80 -35.00 -4.15
C ASP A 30 -1.47 -34.38 -2.78
N SER A 31 -0.49 -33.48 -2.69
CA SER A 31 -0.12 -32.82 -1.42
C SER A 31 -0.34 -31.31 -1.40
N ALA A 32 -0.90 -30.75 -2.48
CA ALA A 32 -1.20 -29.32 -2.56
C ALA A 32 -2.35 -28.97 -1.61
N SER A 33 -1.99 -28.61 -0.37
CA SER A 33 -2.83 -27.83 0.53
C SER A 33 -3.67 -26.84 -0.27
N LYS A 34 -5.00 -26.93 -0.14
CA LYS A 34 -5.92 -26.01 -0.84
C LYS A 34 -5.58 -24.59 -0.39
N VAL A 35 -5.08 -23.78 -1.32
CA VAL A 35 -4.86 -22.35 -1.09
C VAL A 35 -6.22 -21.71 -0.81
N GLN A 36 -6.35 -21.07 0.34
CA GLN A 36 -7.57 -20.42 0.84
C GLN A 36 -7.46 -18.89 0.79
N TYR A 37 -6.24 -18.36 0.74
CA TYR A 37 -5.97 -16.92 0.80
C TYR A 37 -5.05 -16.52 -0.34
N SER A 38 -5.34 -15.37 -0.97
CA SER A 38 -4.46 -14.73 -1.94
C SER A 38 -4.18 -13.31 -1.47
N ILE A 39 -2.91 -13.01 -1.19
CA ILE A 39 -2.49 -11.73 -0.61
C ILE A 39 -1.54 -11.04 -1.58
N VAL A 40 -1.86 -9.82 -1.99
CA VAL A 40 -0.99 -8.97 -2.81
C VAL A 40 -0.52 -7.80 -1.95
N CYS A 41 0.79 -7.68 -1.76
CA CYS A 41 1.43 -6.57 -1.07
C CYS A 41 2.23 -5.73 -2.07
N VAL A 42 1.89 -4.45 -2.19
CA VAL A 42 2.68 -3.44 -2.91
C VAL A 42 3.32 -2.53 -1.88
N ILE A 43 4.65 -2.51 -1.84
CA ILE A 43 5.44 -1.77 -0.88
C ILE A 43 6.26 -0.74 -1.65
N HIS A 44 5.79 0.50 -1.64
CA HIS A 44 6.41 1.66 -2.23
C HIS A 44 7.41 2.30 -1.26
N GLY A 45 8.69 2.00 -1.47
CA GLY A 45 9.82 2.49 -0.67
C GLY A 45 10.65 3.59 -1.34
N ASP A 46 10.19 4.15 -2.47
CA ASP A 46 10.93 5.16 -3.23
C ASP A 46 10.69 6.60 -2.72
N GLY A 47 10.83 6.77 -1.40
CA GLY A 47 10.53 8.02 -0.69
C GLY A 47 11.30 8.20 0.63
N ASP A 48 12.40 7.46 0.82
CA ASP A 48 13.31 7.50 1.99
C ASP A 48 12.60 7.62 3.35
N TYR A 49 11.50 6.88 3.55
CA TYR A 49 10.70 7.01 4.75
C TYR A 49 11.36 6.30 5.94
N ILE A 50 11.79 7.12 6.90
CA ILE A 50 12.49 6.71 8.11
C ILE A 50 11.64 7.05 9.33
N TYR A 51 11.69 6.17 10.33
CA TYR A 51 11.04 6.39 11.60
C TYR A 51 11.85 5.92 12.78
N HIS A 52 11.48 6.42 13.95
CA HIS A 52 12.14 6.08 15.19
C HIS A 52 11.14 5.35 16.10
N ASP A 53 11.59 4.28 16.74
CA ASP A 53 10.82 3.63 17.80
C ASP A 53 10.89 4.42 19.12
N ALA A 54 10.20 3.94 20.15
CA ALA A 54 10.21 4.56 21.47
C ALA A 54 11.60 4.56 22.16
N SER A 55 12.55 3.75 21.68
CA SER A 55 13.94 3.73 22.14
C SER A 55 14.85 4.67 21.33
N GLY A 56 14.32 5.31 20.28
CA GLY A 56 15.06 6.17 19.37
C GLY A 56 15.84 5.41 18.29
N ASN A 57 15.57 4.11 18.08
CA ASN A 57 16.21 3.36 16.99
C ASN A 57 15.59 3.76 15.66
N GLU A 58 16.44 4.04 14.68
CA GLU A 58 16.05 4.38 13.32
C GLU A 58 15.70 3.13 12.50
N PHE A 59 14.60 3.17 11.76
CA PHE A 59 14.15 2.12 10.86
C PHE A 59 13.69 2.70 9.53
N LYS A 60 13.99 1.98 8.44
CA LYS A 60 13.40 2.25 7.13
C LYS A 60 12.06 1.54 7.03
N ALA A 61 11.00 2.31 6.83
CA ALA A 61 9.65 1.78 6.93
C ALA A 61 9.31 0.74 5.86
N ASP A 62 9.83 0.92 4.65
CA ASP A 62 9.60 0.00 3.52
C ASP A 62 10.33 -1.34 3.73
N GLU A 63 11.56 -1.31 4.24
CA GLU A 63 12.32 -2.52 4.58
C GLU A 63 11.61 -3.33 5.69
N GLU A 64 11.10 -2.64 6.72
CA GLU A 64 10.31 -3.26 7.81
C GLU A 64 8.97 -3.83 7.31
N ALA A 65 8.28 -3.11 6.43
CA ALA A 65 7.06 -3.59 5.78
C ALA A 65 7.34 -4.84 4.93
N ALA A 66 8.45 -4.86 4.17
CA ALA A 66 8.84 -5.99 3.35
C ALA A 66 9.23 -7.20 4.20
N ALA A 67 9.96 -7.00 5.30
CA ALA A 67 10.29 -8.05 6.25
C ALA A 67 9.03 -8.65 6.89
N SER A 68 8.08 -7.80 7.28
CA SER A 68 6.81 -8.20 7.87
C SER A 68 5.94 -8.96 6.87
N ALA A 69 5.84 -8.50 5.62
CA ALA A 69 5.12 -9.21 4.55
C ALA A 69 5.72 -10.60 4.28
N LYS A 70 7.06 -10.73 4.26
CA LYS A 70 7.74 -12.04 4.15
C LYS A 70 7.48 -12.93 5.36
N LYS A 71 7.35 -12.37 6.56
CA LYS A 71 6.97 -13.12 7.77
C LYS A 71 5.53 -13.64 7.67
N VAL A 72 4.58 -12.78 7.27
CA VAL A 72 3.19 -13.18 6.96
C VAL A 72 3.17 -14.29 5.93
N ALA A 73 3.92 -14.15 4.84
CA ALA A 73 3.96 -15.14 3.78
C ALA A 73 4.43 -16.52 4.26
N ARG A 74 5.47 -16.57 5.11
CA ARG A 74 6.00 -17.81 5.68
C ARG A 74 5.06 -18.48 6.68
N GLN A 75 4.29 -17.69 7.43
CA GLN A 75 3.43 -18.22 8.50
C GLN A 75 2.04 -18.66 8.03
N ASN A 76 1.68 -18.42 6.76
CA ASN A 76 0.40 -18.86 6.18
C ASN A 76 0.58 -20.06 5.23
N PRO A 77 0.47 -21.31 5.73
CA PRO A 77 0.62 -22.52 4.91
C PRO A 77 -0.54 -22.77 3.93
N ASN A 78 -1.61 -21.97 4.00
CA ASN A 78 -2.78 -22.06 3.12
C ASN A 78 -2.94 -20.80 2.24
N ALA A 79 -1.88 -20.00 2.08
CA ALA A 79 -1.92 -18.78 1.29
C ALA A 79 -0.96 -18.83 0.10
N GLU A 80 -1.31 -18.09 -0.94
CA GLU A 80 -0.35 -17.53 -1.88
C GLU A 80 -0.14 -16.05 -1.54
N VAL A 81 1.11 -15.59 -1.57
CA VAL A 81 1.47 -14.21 -1.21
C VAL A 81 2.43 -13.65 -2.24
N PHE A 82 2.04 -12.53 -2.83
CA PHE A 82 2.81 -11.75 -3.79
C PHE A 82 3.32 -10.50 -3.08
N ILE A 83 4.63 -10.28 -3.07
CA ILE A 83 5.23 -9.11 -2.44
C ILE A 83 6.04 -8.37 -3.50
N PHE A 84 5.61 -7.16 -3.82
CA PHE A 84 6.28 -6.23 -4.70
C PHE A 84 6.91 -5.13 -3.86
N HIS A 85 8.23 -5.15 -3.74
CA HIS A 85 9.00 -4.13 -3.04
C HIS A 85 9.65 -3.20 -4.05
N GLN A 86 9.13 -1.99 -4.16
CA GLN A 86 9.63 -0.93 -5.00
C GLN A 86 10.65 -0.12 -4.20
N ARG A 87 11.91 -0.14 -4.62
CA ARG A 87 13.04 0.44 -3.89
C ARG A 87 13.58 1.68 -4.62
N PRO A 88 14.31 2.57 -3.93
CA PRO A 88 15.04 3.63 -4.59
C PRO A 88 16.01 3.08 -5.63
N ARG A 89 16.06 3.73 -6.79
CA ARG A 89 16.94 3.38 -7.90
C ARG A 89 18.38 3.63 -7.52
N GLN A 90 19.19 2.59 -7.69
CA GLN A 90 20.63 2.64 -7.45
C GLN A 90 21.38 2.54 -8.78
N HIS A 91 22.66 2.93 -8.76
CA HIS A 91 23.53 2.82 -9.92
C HIS A 91 24.85 2.13 -9.52
N PHE A 92 25.28 1.15 -10.31
CA PHE A 92 26.64 0.63 -10.24
C PHE A 92 27.57 1.60 -10.97
N LEU A 93 28.65 2.00 -10.29
CA LEU A 93 29.62 2.98 -10.79
C LEU A 93 28.96 4.26 -11.35
N LEU A 94 27.89 4.75 -10.72
CA LEU A 94 27.13 5.96 -11.09
C LEU A 94 26.37 5.92 -12.44
N PHE A 95 26.71 5.04 -13.39
CA PHE A 95 26.16 5.08 -14.75
C PHE A 95 25.22 3.92 -15.09
N PHE A 96 25.44 2.76 -14.48
CA PHE A 96 24.67 1.57 -14.82
C PHE A 96 23.54 1.44 -13.81
N PRO A 97 22.30 1.78 -14.18
CA PRO A 97 21.21 1.63 -13.23
C PRO A 97 21.13 0.17 -12.78
N LEU A 98 20.65 -0.04 -11.56
CA LEU A 98 20.34 -1.35 -11.00
C LEU A 98 18.83 -1.51 -10.91
N ARG A 99 18.40 -2.78 -10.94
CA ARG A 99 16.99 -3.15 -10.75
C ARG A 99 16.48 -2.63 -9.41
N ASP A 100 15.40 -1.90 -9.49
CA ASP A 100 14.81 -1.11 -8.41
C ASP A 100 13.43 -1.66 -7.97
N GLY A 101 13.02 -2.80 -8.50
CA GLY A 101 11.95 -3.62 -7.98
C GLY A 101 12.47 -4.98 -7.51
N GLU A 102 11.87 -5.52 -6.46
CA GLU A 102 12.08 -6.89 -5.99
C GLU A 102 10.73 -7.58 -5.78
N PHE A 103 10.56 -8.74 -6.39
CA PHE A 103 9.34 -9.53 -6.36
C PHE A 103 9.58 -10.83 -5.61
N PHE A 104 8.74 -11.12 -4.62
CA PHE A 104 8.71 -12.40 -3.93
C PHE A 104 7.35 -13.06 -4.14
N TYR A 105 7.39 -14.36 -4.46
CA TYR A 105 6.20 -15.21 -4.47
C TYR A 105 6.35 -16.32 -3.45
N TYR A 106 5.39 -16.39 -2.53
CA TYR A 106 5.26 -17.50 -1.61
C TYR A 106 3.99 -18.28 -1.91
N ARG A 107 4.06 -19.60 -1.73
CA ARG A 107 2.90 -20.48 -1.75
C ARG A 107 3.03 -21.49 -0.62
N ASN A 108 1.96 -21.66 0.14
CA ASN A 108 1.89 -22.57 1.27
C ASN A 108 3.04 -22.36 2.29
N GLY A 109 3.36 -21.11 2.60
CA GLY A 109 4.44 -20.77 3.54
C GLY A 109 5.86 -20.85 2.96
N GLN A 110 6.03 -21.32 1.72
CA GLN A 110 7.34 -21.54 1.10
C GLN A 110 7.63 -20.49 0.04
N LEU A 111 8.87 -19.97 0.02
CA LEU A 111 9.34 -19.07 -1.03
C LEU A 111 9.51 -19.88 -2.32
N ILE A 112 8.78 -19.50 -3.36
CA ILE A 112 8.83 -20.15 -4.68
C ILE A 112 9.74 -19.38 -5.63
N THR A 113 9.65 -18.05 -5.65
CA THR A 113 10.53 -17.21 -6.47
C THR A 113 10.92 -15.91 -5.77
N ASN A 114 12.12 -15.42 -6.06
CA ASN A 114 12.59 -14.07 -5.76
C ASN A 114 13.25 -13.50 -7.03
N GLU A 115 12.64 -12.48 -7.64
CA GLU A 115 13.12 -11.87 -8.88
C GLU A 115 13.30 -10.35 -8.70
N LEU A 116 14.47 -9.85 -9.10
CA LEU A 116 14.68 -8.42 -9.27
C LEU A 116 14.08 -7.97 -10.60
N TYR A 117 13.50 -6.78 -10.67
CA TYR A 117 12.95 -6.21 -11.90
C TYR A 117 13.14 -4.69 -11.99
N TRP A 118 12.89 -4.14 -13.18
CA TRP A 118 12.89 -2.70 -13.42
C TRP A 118 11.49 -2.15 -13.24
N ARG A 119 11.27 -1.10 -12.45
CA ARG A 119 9.92 -0.54 -12.32
C ARG A 119 9.48 0.27 -13.54
N ASP A 120 10.42 0.94 -14.21
CA ASP A 120 10.11 1.74 -15.38
C ASP A 120 10.01 0.92 -16.67
N ASN A 121 8.83 0.94 -17.28
CA ASN A 121 8.62 0.50 -18.65
C ASN A 121 7.76 1.45 -19.50
N LYS A 122 7.66 2.73 -19.11
CA LYS A 122 6.94 3.83 -19.79
C LYS A 122 5.43 3.65 -20.04
N GLN A 123 4.84 2.46 -19.88
CA GLN A 123 3.45 2.19 -20.28
C GLN A 123 2.43 2.23 -19.13
N SER A 124 2.79 1.78 -17.92
CA SER A 124 1.91 1.82 -16.74
C SER A 124 2.70 1.65 -15.44
N HIS A 125 2.13 2.12 -14.32
CA HIS A 125 2.70 2.08 -12.96
C HIS A 125 2.90 0.69 -12.39
N PHE A 126 2.15 -0.30 -12.88
CA PHE A 126 2.17 -1.65 -12.32
C PHE A 126 2.34 -2.74 -13.37
N THR A 127 2.80 -2.40 -14.58
CA THR A 127 2.86 -3.37 -15.68
C THR A 127 3.63 -4.63 -15.31
N ASN A 128 4.81 -4.48 -14.69
CA ASN A 128 5.68 -5.61 -14.36
C ASN A 128 5.13 -6.39 -13.16
N GLU A 129 4.62 -5.70 -12.14
CA GLU A 129 3.96 -6.31 -10.99
C GLU A 129 2.73 -7.14 -11.42
N VAL A 130 1.95 -6.62 -12.36
CA VAL A 130 0.79 -7.31 -12.94
C VAL A 130 1.24 -8.51 -13.77
N GLU A 131 2.34 -8.40 -14.53
CA GLU A 131 2.91 -9.53 -15.28
C GLU A 131 3.33 -10.66 -14.33
N PHE A 132 4.09 -10.34 -13.28
CA PHE A 132 4.50 -11.31 -12.26
C PHE A 132 3.29 -11.94 -11.57
N TYR A 133 2.32 -11.13 -11.14
CA TYR A 133 1.10 -11.65 -10.54
C TYR A 133 0.39 -12.64 -11.47
N ARG A 134 0.18 -12.28 -12.74
CA ARG A 134 -0.47 -13.17 -13.72
C ARG A 134 0.31 -14.45 -14.00
N ARG A 135 1.65 -14.36 -14.00
CA ARG A 135 2.55 -15.50 -14.25
C ARG A 135 2.46 -16.54 -13.14
N PHE A 136 2.31 -16.12 -11.89
CA PHE A 136 2.37 -17.02 -10.72
C PHE A 136 1.01 -17.34 -10.10
N HIS A 137 -0.01 -16.50 -10.31
CA HIS A 137 -1.35 -16.71 -9.77
C HIS A 137 -2.04 -17.93 -10.39
N VAL A 138 -2.50 -18.85 -9.54
CA VAL A 138 -3.18 -20.07 -9.97
C VAL A 138 -4.69 -19.85 -9.92
N GLY A 139 -5.32 -19.76 -11.09
CA GLY A 139 -6.64 -19.18 -11.33
C GLY A 139 -7.90 -19.86 -10.76
N ASN A 140 -7.85 -20.58 -9.64
CA ASN A 140 -9.07 -21.06 -8.97
C ASN A 140 -9.61 -20.01 -7.99
N LYS A 141 -10.22 -18.96 -8.55
CA LYS A 141 -10.66 -17.76 -7.83
C LYS A 141 -11.87 -17.94 -6.92
N PHE A 142 -12.69 -18.96 -7.15
CA PHE A 142 -14.06 -18.96 -6.63
C PHE A 142 -14.20 -19.22 -5.12
N ASP A 143 -13.14 -19.68 -4.45
CA ASP A 143 -13.17 -20.02 -3.02
C ASP A 143 -12.11 -19.30 -2.17
N MET A 144 -11.30 -18.41 -2.75
CA MET A 144 -10.20 -17.77 -2.01
C MET A 144 -10.62 -16.42 -1.46
N VAL A 145 -10.26 -16.14 -0.20
CA VAL A 145 -10.30 -14.78 0.32
C VAL A 145 -9.13 -14.00 -0.27
N SER A 146 -9.46 -12.90 -0.93
CA SER A 146 -8.50 -12.06 -1.66
C SER A 146 -8.23 -10.76 -0.91
N MET A 147 -6.95 -10.45 -0.71
CA MET A 147 -6.49 -9.30 0.05
C MET A 147 -5.49 -8.47 -0.74
N PHE A 148 -5.64 -7.15 -0.72
CA PHE A 148 -4.67 -6.21 -1.30
C PHE A 148 -4.16 -5.23 -0.23
N LEU A 149 -2.85 -5.07 -0.16
CA LEU A 149 -2.21 -4.20 0.82
C LEU A 149 -1.26 -3.25 0.10
N TYR A 150 -1.42 -1.95 0.33
CA TYR A 150 -0.53 -0.93 -0.19
C TYR A 150 0.20 -0.24 0.96
N TYR A 151 1.53 -0.13 0.84
CA TYR A 151 2.40 0.58 1.76
C TYR A 151 3.11 1.67 0.98
N GLY A 152 2.94 2.93 1.36
CA GLY A 152 3.63 4.06 0.78
C GLY A 152 3.25 5.37 1.51
N HIS A 153 3.73 6.48 0.97
CA HIS A 153 3.30 7.81 1.39
C HIS A 153 1.82 8.06 1.06
N GLU A 154 1.30 9.22 1.46
CA GLU A 154 0.01 9.71 0.97
C GLU A 154 -0.02 9.64 -0.56
N ILE A 155 -0.96 8.88 -1.13
CA ILE A 155 -1.14 8.82 -2.57
C ILE A 155 -1.89 10.08 -2.99
N PRO A 156 -1.30 10.95 -3.81
CA PRO A 156 -1.94 12.21 -4.17
C PRO A 156 -3.24 12.00 -4.94
N GLU A 157 -4.27 12.78 -4.62
CA GLU A 157 -5.52 12.82 -5.40
C GLU A 157 -5.37 13.65 -6.68
N PHE A 158 -4.32 14.47 -6.74
CA PHE A 158 -3.94 15.31 -7.87
C PHE A 158 -2.45 15.69 -7.80
N GLY A 159 -1.90 16.29 -8.86
CA GLY A 159 -0.48 16.67 -8.91
C GLY A 159 0.40 15.45 -9.17
N GLY A 160 0.73 14.66 -8.16
CA GLY A 160 1.40 13.35 -8.30
C GLY A 160 2.86 13.36 -8.77
N VAL A 161 3.34 14.41 -9.44
CA VAL A 161 4.74 14.57 -9.87
C VAL A 161 5.66 14.59 -8.65
N GLY A 162 6.78 13.86 -8.72
CA GLY A 162 7.73 13.73 -7.63
C GLY A 162 7.33 12.74 -6.52
N TYR A 163 6.18 12.07 -6.65
CA TYR A 163 5.80 10.99 -5.73
C TYR A 163 6.82 9.84 -5.74
N ASP A 164 7.29 9.48 -6.93
CA ASP A 164 8.28 8.42 -7.16
C ASP A 164 9.68 9.08 -7.28
N MET A 165 10.46 9.11 -6.19
CA MET A 165 11.71 9.91 -6.14
C MET A 165 12.72 9.52 -7.23
N SER A 166 12.78 8.24 -7.59
CA SER A 166 13.66 7.75 -8.65
C SER A 166 13.19 8.10 -10.05
N TYR A 167 11.93 8.52 -10.18
CA TYR A 167 11.26 8.87 -11.43
C TYR A 167 10.47 10.18 -11.25
N PRO A 168 11.15 11.31 -10.98
CA PRO A 168 10.48 12.54 -10.51
C PRO A 168 9.51 13.14 -11.54
N ASP A 169 9.75 12.94 -12.84
CA ASP A 169 8.87 13.40 -13.92
C ASP A 169 7.58 12.57 -14.04
N ARG A 170 7.50 11.47 -13.31
CA ARG A 170 6.37 10.55 -13.33
C ARG A 170 5.38 10.97 -12.25
N ALA A 171 4.18 11.35 -12.67
CA ALA A 171 3.08 11.53 -11.73
C ALA A 171 2.55 10.18 -11.26
N PHE A 172 2.27 10.03 -9.97
CA PHE A 172 1.48 8.92 -9.44
C PHE A 172 0.37 9.47 -8.55
N THR A 173 -0.85 9.03 -8.84
CA THR A 173 -2.07 9.46 -8.14
C THR A 173 -2.96 8.27 -7.79
N VAL A 174 -4.05 8.53 -7.08
CA VAL A 174 -5.11 7.54 -6.82
C VAL A 174 -5.64 6.93 -8.13
N ASP A 175 -5.72 7.71 -9.21
CA ASP A 175 -6.17 7.21 -10.52
C ASP A 175 -5.18 6.20 -11.11
N ASP A 176 -3.88 6.42 -10.92
CA ASP A 176 -2.82 5.50 -11.36
C ASP A 176 -2.83 4.20 -10.56
N LEU A 177 -3.07 4.29 -9.24
CA LEU A 177 -3.31 3.11 -8.40
C LEU A 177 -4.51 2.30 -8.91
N VAL A 178 -5.65 2.97 -9.14
CA VAL A 178 -6.87 2.35 -9.69
C VAL A 178 -6.62 1.71 -11.05
N SER A 179 -5.88 2.39 -11.92
CA SER A 179 -5.49 1.86 -13.24
C SER A 179 -4.67 0.59 -13.11
N GLY A 180 -3.73 0.56 -12.16
CA GLY A 180 -2.94 -0.62 -11.80
C GLY A 180 -3.76 -1.79 -11.28
N LEU A 181 -4.69 -1.52 -10.37
CA LEU A 181 -5.54 -2.54 -9.73
C LEU A 181 -6.33 -3.36 -10.74
N LYS A 182 -6.75 -2.75 -11.86
CA LYS A 182 -7.40 -3.45 -12.98
C LYS A 182 -6.55 -4.60 -13.54
N GLY A 183 -5.22 -4.52 -13.42
CA GLY A 183 -4.31 -5.56 -13.86
C GLY A 183 -4.28 -6.79 -12.96
N PHE A 184 -4.49 -6.60 -11.66
CA PHE A 184 -4.51 -7.66 -10.64
C PHE A 184 -5.90 -8.31 -10.49
N THR A 185 -6.97 -7.55 -10.73
CA THR A 185 -8.35 -8.07 -10.65
C THR A 185 -8.85 -8.56 -12.01
N THR A 186 -9.67 -9.61 -12.03
CA THR A 186 -10.54 -9.87 -13.19
C THR A 186 -11.72 -8.91 -13.17
N VAL A 187 -12.33 -8.63 -14.34
CA VAL A 187 -13.37 -7.60 -14.54
C VAL A 187 -14.52 -7.62 -13.51
N SER A 188 -14.84 -8.76 -12.91
CA SER A 188 -15.90 -8.92 -11.90
C SER A 188 -15.42 -9.20 -10.47
N ALA A 189 -14.12 -9.35 -10.24
CA ALA A 189 -13.58 -9.73 -8.94
C ALA A 189 -13.19 -8.50 -8.12
N LYS A 190 -13.77 -8.38 -6.92
CA LYS A 190 -13.32 -7.44 -5.89
C LYS A 190 -12.46 -8.18 -4.88
N TYR A 191 -11.46 -7.51 -4.34
CA TYR A 191 -10.81 -7.90 -3.11
C TYR A 191 -11.83 -7.94 -1.97
N ASP A 192 -11.74 -8.96 -1.13
CA ASP A 192 -12.56 -9.03 0.07
C ASP A 192 -12.08 -7.99 1.09
N LEU A 193 -10.75 -7.78 1.16
CA LEU A 193 -10.12 -6.78 2.02
C LEU A 193 -9.05 -5.99 1.27
N MET A 194 -9.10 -4.67 1.39
CA MET A 194 -8.03 -3.77 1.00
C MET A 194 -7.51 -3.01 2.21
N ILE A 195 -6.19 -2.89 2.36
CA ILE A 195 -5.55 -2.14 3.43
C ILE A 195 -4.63 -1.09 2.82
N LEU A 196 -4.90 0.18 3.11
CA LEU A 196 -4.05 1.30 2.75
C LEU A 196 -3.26 1.73 3.97
N SER A 197 -1.96 1.53 3.92
CA SER A 197 -1.04 1.95 4.96
C SER A 197 -0.53 3.38 4.76
N THR A 198 -1.32 4.25 4.14
CA THR A 198 -0.91 5.60 3.73
C THR A 198 -1.53 6.66 4.64
N CYS A 199 -0.89 7.82 4.74
CA CYS A 199 -1.56 9.01 5.29
C CYS A 199 -2.73 9.41 4.38
N PHE A 200 -3.78 9.96 4.97
CA PHE A 200 -4.93 10.55 4.25
C PHE A 200 -5.59 9.63 3.21
N GLY A 201 -5.54 8.30 3.43
CA GLY A 201 -6.19 7.32 2.55
C GLY A 201 -7.70 7.21 2.73
N GLY A 202 -8.26 7.90 3.74
CA GLY A 202 -9.67 7.85 4.13
C GLY A 202 -10.55 8.97 3.57
N THR A 203 -10.25 9.50 2.39
CA THR A 203 -11.07 10.55 1.75
C THR A 203 -12.24 9.98 0.94
N PRO A 204 -13.32 10.75 0.71
CA PRO A 204 -14.38 10.34 -0.21
C PRO A 204 -13.89 9.96 -1.61
N TYR A 205 -12.90 10.67 -2.16
CA TYR A 205 -12.35 10.38 -3.48
C TYR A 205 -11.58 9.06 -3.51
N THR A 206 -10.64 8.86 -2.58
CA THR A 206 -9.82 7.65 -2.51
C THR A 206 -10.66 6.41 -2.27
N ILE A 207 -11.53 6.44 -1.25
CA ILE A 207 -12.40 5.30 -0.93
C ILE A 207 -13.41 5.03 -2.05
N GLY A 208 -13.97 6.08 -2.67
CA GLY A 208 -14.86 5.93 -3.82
C GLY A 208 -14.19 5.30 -5.03
N ALA A 209 -12.98 5.74 -5.36
CA ALA A 209 -12.21 5.21 -6.49
C ALA A 209 -11.85 3.73 -6.29
N LEU A 210 -11.41 3.36 -5.07
CA LEU A 210 -11.03 1.99 -4.71
C LEU A 210 -12.23 1.07 -4.44
N GLY A 211 -13.41 1.62 -4.15
CA GLY A 211 -14.63 0.87 -3.84
C GLY A 211 -15.13 -0.06 -4.95
N SER A 212 -14.70 0.19 -6.19
CA SER A 212 -14.96 -0.70 -7.32
C SER A 212 -14.12 -1.99 -7.28
N PHE A 213 -13.01 -1.99 -6.52
CA PHE A 213 -12.07 -3.11 -6.41
C PHE A 213 -12.11 -3.80 -5.05
N ALA A 214 -12.82 -3.28 -4.05
CA ALA A 214 -12.83 -3.84 -2.70
C ALA A 214 -14.25 -3.96 -2.12
N ARG A 215 -14.46 -4.94 -1.22
CA ARG A 215 -15.67 -5.07 -0.39
C ARG A 215 -15.50 -4.35 0.94
N THR A 216 -14.33 -4.49 1.56
CA THR A 216 -13.96 -3.80 2.79
C THR A 216 -12.63 -3.10 2.60
N ILE A 217 -12.54 -1.84 3.04
CA ILE A 217 -11.29 -1.07 3.02
C ILE A 217 -10.91 -0.70 4.46
N ILE A 218 -9.63 -0.80 4.79
CA ILE A 218 -9.05 -0.22 5.99
C ILE A 218 -8.09 0.88 5.54
N ALA A 219 -8.28 2.09 6.03
CA ALA A 219 -7.39 3.21 5.75
C ALA A 219 -7.35 4.17 6.93
N SER A 220 -6.39 5.09 6.92
CA SER A 220 -6.35 6.22 7.85
C SER A 220 -6.86 7.48 7.16
N PRO A 221 -7.90 8.13 7.72
CA PRO A 221 -8.28 9.48 7.32
C PRO A 221 -7.18 10.51 7.58
N ASP A 222 -6.35 10.32 8.59
CA ASP A 222 -5.30 11.27 8.98
C ASP A 222 -3.91 10.68 8.69
N ASN A 223 -2.87 11.29 9.27
CA ASN A 223 -1.50 10.83 9.27
C ASN A 223 -1.39 9.40 9.83
N LEU A 224 -0.94 8.48 8.98
CA LEU A 224 -0.65 7.12 9.35
C LEU A 224 0.79 6.78 9.03
N HIS A 225 1.49 6.36 10.06
CA HIS A 225 2.86 5.95 9.94
C HIS A 225 2.92 4.46 9.57
N LEU A 226 3.41 4.17 8.36
CA LEU A 226 3.48 2.84 7.70
C LEU A 226 3.91 1.68 8.60
N SER A 227 4.90 1.92 9.46
CA SER A 227 5.51 0.91 10.33
C SER A 227 4.62 0.39 11.46
N TYR A 228 3.49 1.03 11.71
CA TYR A 228 2.62 0.70 12.84
C TYR A 228 1.39 -0.13 12.47
N LEU A 229 1.22 -0.50 11.19
CA LEU A 229 0.25 -1.53 10.83
C LEU A 229 0.59 -2.86 11.53
N ASP A 230 -0.39 -3.45 12.23
CA ASP A 230 -0.19 -4.71 12.94
C ASP A 230 -0.30 -5.92 12.00
N MET A 231 0.80 -6.21 11.30
CA MET A 231 0.92 -7.37 10.42
C MET A 231 0.79 -8.71 11.12
N ASN A 232 0.94 -8.77 12.45
CA ASN A 232 0.82 -10.03 13.19
C ASN A 232 -0.57 -10.66 13.03
N SER A 233 -1.61 -9.84 12.84
CA SER A 233 -2.97 -10.33 12.61
C SER A 233 -3.12 -11.06 11.28
N LEU A 234 -2.21 -10.85 10.32
CA LEU A 234 -2.16 -11.54 9.04
C LEU A 234 -1.28 -12.79 9.07
N GLU A 235 -0.42 -12.99 10.08
CA GLU A 235 0.54 -14.10 10.09
C GLU A 235 -0.11 -15.49 10.19
N GLN A 236 -1.33 -15.60 10.72
CA GLN A 236 -2.05 -16.88 10.91
C GLN A 236 -3.53 -16.74 10.52
N LEU A 237 -3.79 -16.51 9.23
CA LEU A 237 -5.15 -16.24 8.72
C LEU A 237 -6.13 -17.37 9.00
N ASN A 238 -5.69 -18.64 8.95
CA ASN A 238 -6.52 -19.79 9.30
C ASN A 238 -7.09 -19.72 10.74
N LEU A 239 -6.39 -19.06 11.66
CA LEU A 239 -6.85 -18.89 13.04
C LEU A 239 -7.60 -17.58 13.26
N ASN A 240 -7.16 -16.52 12.56
CA ASN A 240 -7.66 -15.16 12.76
C ASN A 240 -8.89 -14.83 11.91
N LEU A 241 -9.05 -15.49 10.75
CA LEU A 241 -10.13 -15.33 9.79
C LEU A 241 -10.98 -16.62 9.76
N ARG A 242 -11.53 -16.97 10.92
CA ARG A 242 -12.43 -18.14 11.05
C ARG A 242 -13.64 -17.96 10.16
N ASP A 243 -13.99 -19.02 9.45
CA ASP A 243 -15.18 -19.12 8.57
C ASP A 243 -15.23 -18.06 7.44
N GLY A 244 -14.12 -17.39 7.14
CA GLY A 244 -14.07 -16.37 6.09
C GLY A 244 -14.77 -15.05 6.44
N ASP A 245 -15.03 -14.75 7.71
CA ASP A 245 -15.67 -13.49 8.15
C ASP A 245 -14.68 -12.30 8.07
N VAL A 246 -14.50 -11.81 6.85
CA VAL A 246 -13.61 -10.68 6.52
C VAL A 246 -14.03 -9.38 7.21
N PRO A 247 -15.31 -8.98 7.26
CA PRO A 247 -15.72 -7.75 7.95
C PRO A 247 -15.32 -7.74 9.43
N SER A 248 -15.58 -8.83 10.17
CA SER A 248 -15.19 -8.89 11.59
C SER A 248 -13.67 -8.94 11.77
N PHE A 249 -12.95 -9.61 10.86
CA PHE A 249 -11.49 -9.59 10.85
C PHE A 249 -10.95 -8.19 10.64
N ALA A 250 -11.49 -7.44 9.68
CA ALA A 250 -11.06 -6.07 9.36
C ALA A 250 -11.20 -5.14 10.57
N LYS A 251 -12.32 -5.23 11.31
CA LYS A 251 -12.54 -4.47 12.56
C LYS A 251 -11.52 -4.81 13.64
N ARG A 252 -11.24 -6.11 13.84
CA ARG A 252 -10.20 -6.54 14.80
C ARG A 252 -8.80 -6.08 14.39
N PHE A 253 -8.48 -6.16 13.10
CA PHE A 253 -7.21 -5.69 12.55
C PHE A 253 -7.05 -4.18 12.78
N ALA A 254 -8.05 -3.39 12.38
CA ALA A 254 -8.05 -1.94 12.55
C ALA A 254 -7.92 -1.53 14.03
N ARG A 255 -8.65 -2.22 14.92
CA ARG A 255 -8.53 -1.98 16.38
C ARG A 255 -7.12 -2.25 16.89
N LYS A 256 -6.50 -3.37 16.51
CA LYS A 256 -5.13 -3.70 16.96
C LYS A 256 -4.10 -2.71 16.42
N THR A 257 -4.22 -2.31 15.15
CA THR A 257 -3.41 -1.26 14.55
C THR A 257 -3.55 0.05 15.34
N PHE A 258 -4.79 0.46 15.65
CA PHE A 258 -5.07 1.63 16.46
C PHE A 258 -4.46 1.52 17.87
N ASP A 259 -4.65 0.39 18.55
CA ASP A 259 -4.11 0.15 19.90
C ASP A 259 -2.57 0.15 19.92
N ARG A 260 -1.92 -0.21 18.80
CA ARG A 260 -0.46 -0.11 18.63
C ARG A 260 -0.02 1.33 18.40
N LEU A 261 -0.60 2.01 17.40
CA LEU A 261 -0.34 3.41 17.11
C LEU A 261 -0.47 4.28 18.37
N THR A 262 -1.58 4.15 19.09
CA THR A 262 -1.85 4.97 20.28
C THR A 262 -0.88 4.74 21.44
N LYS A 263 -0.10 3.66 21.45
CA LYS A 263 0.98 3.47 22.43
C LYS A 263 2.24 4.20 22.04
N ASP A 264 2.53 4.27 20.74
CA ASP A 264 3.85 4.65 20.25
C ASP A 264 3.89 6.10 19.71
N ILE A 265 2.76 6.66 19.29
CA ILE A 265 2.69 8.03 18.75
C ILE A 265 1.90 8.97 19.66
N GLN A 266 2.26 10.26 19.64
CA GLN A 266 1.63 11.34 20.44
C GLN A 266 0.68 12.24 19.61
N THR A 267 0.77 12.14 18.28
CA THR A 267 -0.07 12.86 17.33
C THR A 267 -1.48 12.26 17.26
N GLU A 268 -2.34 12.87 16.47
CA GLU A 268 -3.66 12.32 16.16
C GLU A 268 -3.55 10.92 15.54
N VAL A 269 -4.49 10.05 15.89
CA VAL A 269 -4.56 8.68 15.37
C VAL A 269 -5.98 8.39 14.94
N SER A 270 -6.15 8.05 13.67
CA SER A 270 -7.41 7.57 13.13
C SER A 270 -7.17 6.32 12.29
N VAL A 271 -8.02 5.31 12.49
CA VAL A 271 -8.07 4.12 11.64
C VAL A 271 -9.53 3.82 11.38
N ALA A 272 -9.92 3.78 10.11
CA ALA A 272 -11.30 3.56 9.71
C ALA A 272 -11.43 2.26 8.90
N VAL A 273 -12.55 1.57 9.11
CA VAL A 273 -13.01 0.44 8.32
C VAL A 273 -14.24 0.86 7.55
N TYR A 274 -14.20 0.71 6.23
CA TYR A 274 -15.26 1.08 5.30
C TYR A 274 -15.90 -0.19 4.73
N ASP A 275 -17.19 -0.38 4.96
CA ASP A 275 -18.02 -1.35 4.26
C ASP A 275 -18.51 -0.73 2.94
N MET A 276 -17.95 -1.20 1.83
CA MET A 276 -18.20 -0.61 0.52
C MET A 276 -19.64 -0.76 0.04
N ALA A 277 -20.44 -1.67 0.62
CA ALA A 277 -21.86 -1.77 0.28
C ALA A 277 -22.69 -0.68 0.97
N LEU A 278 -22.26 -0.23 2.15
CA LEU A 278 -23.02 0.70 3.00
C LEU A 278 -22.60 2.16 2.81
N VAL A 279 -21.34 2.44 2.48
CA VAL A 279 -20.84 3.82 2.29
C VAL A 279 -21.27 4.46 0.97
N GLN A 280 -21.83 3.70 0.02
CA GLN A 280 -22.14 4.21 -1.34
C GLN A 280 -23.08 5.42 -1.34
N GLU A 281 -24.07 5.42 -0.44
CA GLU A 281 -25.04 6.52 -0.36
C GLU A 281 -24.35 7.84 0.00
N PHE A 282 -23.47 7.82 1.01
CA PHE A 282 -22.67 8.98 1.38
C PHE A 282 -21.75 9.42 0.24
N LEU A 283 -20.99 8.48 -0.33
CA LEU A 283 -20.06 8.77 -1.43
C LEU A 283 -20.76 9.42 -2.62
N HIS A 284 -21.93 8.90 -3.01
CA HIS A 284 -22.72 9.47 -4.10
C HIS A 284 -23.22 10.88 -3.77
N ALA A 285 -23.70 11.10 -2.55
CA ALA A 285 -24.24 12.39 -2.13
C ALA A 285 -23.17 13.51 -2.11
N VAL A 286 -21.92 13.17 -1.78
CA VAL A 286 -20.82 14.16 -1.68
C VAL A 286 -19.95 14.25 -2.92
N GLN A 287 -20.15 13.36 -3.91
CA GLN A 287 -19.27 13.23 -5.09
C GLN A 287 -19.10 14.56 -5.83
N THR A 288 -20.18 15.29 -6.09
CA THR A 288 -20.12 16.57 -6.83
C THR A 288 -19.38 17.64 -6.04
N VAL A 289 -19.62 17.74 -4.72
CA VAL A 289 -18.95 18.71 -3.85
C VAL A 289 -17.45 18.44 -3.81
N TYR A 290 -17.07 17.18 -3.60
CA TYR A 290 -15.66 16.79 -3.53
C TYR A 290 -14.95 16.97 -4.88
N SER A 291 -15.60 16.58 -5.99
CA SER A 291 -15.03 16.75 -7.33
C SER A 291 -14.81 18.22 -7.68
N ASN A 292 -15.74 19.11 -7.31
CA ASN A 292 -15.57 20.54 -7.50
C ASN A 292 -14.37 21.07 -6.69
N THR A 293 -14.23 20.62 -5.45
CA THR A 293 -13.08 20.97 -4.60
C THR A 293 -11.77 20.56 -5.28
N LEU A 294 -11.66 19.31 -5.73
CA LEU A 294 -10.47 18.84 -6.46
C LEU A 294 -10.20 19.62 -7.75
N ASN A 295 -11.24 19.96 -8.51
CA ASN A 295 -11.09 20.72 -9.75
C ASN A 295 -10.59 22.15 -9.49
N THR A 296 -11.08 22.80 -8.43
CA THR A 296 -10.56 24.10 -7.99
C THR A 296 -9.09 23.99 -7.59
N LEU A 297 -8.73 23.00 -6.77
CA LEU A 297 -7.34 22.78 -6.34
C LEU A 297 -6.40 22.46 -7.52
N LYS A 298 -6.87 21.70 -8.52
CA LYS A 298 -6.11 21.38 -9.74
C LYS A 298 -5.88 22.59 -10.65
N GLY A 299 -6.86 23.50 -10.73
CA GLY A 299 -6.83 24.64 -11.66
C GLY A 299 -6.01 25.84 -11.18
N GLU A 300 -5.66 25.87 -9.90
CA GLU A 300 -4.95 27.00 -9.30
C GLU A 300 -3.45 26.73 -9.21
N GLU A 301 -2.70 27.13 -10.25
CA GLU A 301 -1.23 27.03 -10.32
C GLU A 301 -0.50 27.80 -9.20
N GLN A 302 -1.20 28.63 -8.42
CA GLN A 302 -0.64 29.57 -7.44
C GLN A 302 -1.07 29.34 -5.98
N PHE A 303 -1.77 28.24 -5.66
CA PHE A 303 -1.95 27.93 -4.25
C PHE A 303 -0.59 27.62 -3.60
N SER A 304 -0.17 28.48 -2.70
CA SER A 304 0.84 28.10 -1.72
C SER A 304 0.26 26.93 -0.93
N LEU A 305 0.98 25.80 -0.85
CA LEU A 305 0.59 24.64 -0.04
C LEU A 305 0.25 24.99 1.42
N THR A 306 0.60 26.20 1.88
CA THR A 306 0.23 26.74 3.18
C THR A 306 -1.26 27.09 3.35
N THR A 307 -2.05 27.16 2.27
CA THR A 307 -3.47 27.57 2.35
C THR A 307 -4.45 26.41 2.26
N ILE A 308 -3.98 25.21 1.90
CA ILE A 308 -4.80 24.01 1.74
C ILE A 308 -4.40 23.04 2.84
N GLU A 309 -5.38 22.53 3.58
CA GLU A 309 -5.14 21.49 4.57
C GLU A 309 -6.22 20.41 4.50
N HIS A 310 -5.89 19.24 5.00
CA HIS A 310 -6.84 18.19 5.32
C HIS A 310 -7.59 18.55 6.61
N CYS A 311 -8.88 18.27 6.64
CA CYS A 311 -9.68 18.30 7.85
C CYS A 311 -10.76 17.22 7.82
N ASP A 312 -11.23 16.83 8.99
CA ASP A 312 -12.37 15.92 9.11
C ASP A 312 -13.59 16.48 8.37
N CYS A 313 -14.18 15.67 7.48
CA CYS A 313 -15.33 16.09 6.69
C CYS A 313 -16.51 16.55 7.56
N ALA A 314 -16.67 16.05 8.79
CA ALA A 314 -17.72 16.53 9.69
C ALA A 314 -17.56 18.00 10.12
N ASP A 315 -16.36 18.58 9.98
CA ASP A 315 -16.10 20.00 10.25
C ASP A 315 -16.59 20.90 9.11
N LEU A 316 -17.03 20.32 7.98
CA LEU A 316 -17.52 21.02 6.79
C LEU A 316 -19.02 20.75 6.59
N THR A 317 -19.83 21.83 6.56
CA THR A 317 -21.31 21.72 6.48
C THR A 317 -21.80 20.97 5.26
N SER A 318 -21.07 20.99 4.14
CA SER A 318 -21.44 20.29 2.91
C SER A 318 -21.36 18.76 3.01
N TYR A 319 -20.70 18.23 4.05
CA TYR A 319 -20.52 16.80 4.26
C TYR A 319 -21.29 16.29 5.50
N GLN A 320 -21.92 17.17 6.28
CA GLN A 320 -22.74 16.82 7.46
C GLN A 320 -24.08 16.17 7.06
N LEU A 321 -23.99 14.98 6.47
CA LEU A 321 -25.14 14.19 6.04
C LEU A 321 -25.45 13.10 7.07
N PRO A 322 -26.73 12.68 7.23
CA PRO A 322 -27.10 11.58 8.13
C PRO A 322 -26.36 10.27 7.83
N THR A 323 -25.89 10.10 6.60
CA THR A 323 -25.22 8.89 6.09
C THR A 323 -23.70 8.90 6.26
N ILE A 324 -23.10 9.97 6.81
CA ILE A 324 -21.63 10.10 6.93
C ILE A 324 -20.99 8.92 7.66
N ASN A 325 -21.66 8.35 8.67
CA ASN A 325 -21.14 7.22 9.45
C ASN A 325 -21.66 5.86 8.94
N ALA A 326 -22.48 5.82 7.89
CA ALA A 326 -23.08 4.58 7.41
C ALA A 326 -22.00 3.68 6.79
N GLY A 327 -21.79 2.50 7.38
CA GLY A 327 -20.75 1.58 6.92
C GLY A 327 -19.32 1.96 7.35
N VAL A 328 -19.17 2.93 8.26
CA VAL A 328 -17.86 3.38 8.73
C VAL A 328 -17.70 3.03 10.21
N GLU A 329 -16.65 2.29 10.53
CA GLU A 329 -16.21 2.07 11.91
C GLU A 329 -14.86 2.75 12.11
N VAL A 330 -14.81 3.74 12.98
CA VAL A 330 -13.63 4.57 13.22
C VAL A 330 -13.08 4.34 14.62
N PHE A 331 -11.78 4.11 14.69
CA PHE A 331 -11.00 4.12 15.92
C PHE A 331 -10.20 5.42 15.95
N TYR A 332 -10.43 6.23 16.98
CA TYR A 332 -9.91 7.60 17.04
C TYR A 332 -9.32 7.94 18.40
N ARG A 333 -8.20 8.67 18.37
CA ARG A 333 -7.63 9.37 19.52
C ARG A 333 -7.11 10.73 19.03
N PRO A 334 -7.50 11.86 19.65
CA PRO A 334 -6.90 13.14 19.31
C PRO A 334 -5.41 13.18 19.64
N ALA A 335 -4.71 14.15 19.06
CA ALA A 335 -3.34 14.47 19.47
C ALA A 335 -3.29 14.83 20.96
N HIS A 336 -2.19 14.51 21.65
CA HIS A 336 -2.01 14.91 23.06
C HIS A 336 -1.71 16.40 23.25
N PHE A 337 -1.49 17.14 22.16
CA PHE A 337 -1.13 18.55 22.14
C PHE A 337 -1.82 19.30 21.00
N GLY A 338 -1.64 20.61 20.94
CA GLY A 338 -2.18 21.44 19.87
C GLY A 338 -3.69 21.69 19.97
N ARG A 339 -4.29 22.14 18.85
CA ARG A 339 -5.72 22.52 18.76
C ARG A 339 -6.63 21.30 18.77
N SER A 340 -6.22 20.19 18.13
CA SER A 340 -7.00 18.97 18.03
C SER A 340 -7.15 18.19 19.34
N LYS A 341 -6.39 18.52 20.40
CA LYS A 341 -6.39 17.76 21.67
C LYS A 341 -7.74 17.60 22.36
N ILE A 342 -8.68 18.50 22.04
CA ILE A 342 -10.03 18.50 22.63
C ILE A 342 -11.05 17.77 21.75
N LYS A 343 -10.70 17.45 20.50
CA LYS A 343 -11.59 16.74 19.56
C LYS A 343 -11.81 15.32 20.06
N GLN A 344 -13.05 14.95 20.34
CA GLN A 344 -13.37 13.64 20.93
C GLN A 344 -13.70 12.58 19.88
N ASN A 345 -14.12 13.02 18.70
CA ASN A 345 -14.65 12.16 17.65
C ASN A 345 -14.05 12.55 16.30
N HIS A 346 -14.04 11.59 15.38
CA HIS A 346 -13.68 11.77 13.97
C HIS A 346 -14.79 11.15 13.12
N SER A 347 -15.15 11.72 11.97
CA SER A 347 -16.17 11.11 11.10
C SER A 347 -15.71 9.81 10.42
N GLY A 348 -14.41 9.58 10.40
CA GLY A 348 -13.78 8.56 9.57
C GLY A 348 -13.55 9.00 8.13
N TRP A 349 -13.76 10.28 7.81
CA TRP A 349 -13.51 10.86 6.50
C TRP A 349 -12.68 12.11 6.59
N GLU A 350 -11.72 12.25 5.69
CA GLU A 350 -10.93 13.46 5.52
C GLU A 350 -11.29 14.20 4.23
N CYS A 351 -11.30 15.52 4.32
CA CYS A 351 -11.70 16.42 3.25
C CYS A 351 -10.73 17.61 3.16
N TRP A 352 -10.51 18.08 1.93
CA TRP A 352 -9.77 19.31 1.69
C TRP A 352 -10.53 20.54 2.19
N ARG A 353 -9.81 21.44 2.86
CA ARG A 353 -10.28 22.76 3.28
C ARG A 353 -9.32 23.84 2.80
N ASN A 354 -9.89 24.90 2.22
CA ASN A 354 -9.17 26.16 2.06
C ASN A 354 -9.20 26.92 3.39
N THR A 355 -8.02 27.29 3.89
CA THR A 355 -7.86 28.00 5.16
C THR A 355 -7.92 29.52 5.00
N VAL A 356 -7.93 30.02 3.76
CA VAL A 356 -8.14 31.43 3.46
C VAL A 356 -9.64 31.69 3.31
N PRO A 357 -10.22 32.62 4.12
CA PRO A 357 -11.65 32.90 4.15
C PRO A 357 -12.18 33.62 2.90
#